data_AF-A0A0R3QIE8-F1
#
_entry.id   AF-A0A0R3QIE8-F1
#
_cell.length_a   1.000
_cell.length_b   1.000
_cell.length_c   1.000
_cell.angle_alpha   90.00
_cell.angle_beta   90.00
_cell.angle_gamma   90.00
#
_symmetry.space_group_name_H-M   'P 1'
#
loop_
_entity.id
_entity.type
_entity.pdbx_description
1 polymer ?
#
loop_
_entity_poly.entity_id
_entity_poly.type
_entity_poly.pdbx_seq_one_letter_code
_entity_poly.pdbx_strand_id
1 'polypeptide(L)'
;MEHMKLGVVVTAEEGNEGVVVYANNADELINLIASLDSEDRIITAFDIFLLNEEIIRVLKDDKVRGVLLLRNESSISDMKRLDVGFSEDAICPNEQFDISGKCENRWNEHGALLPEGFRFINWKKPIFVIENCTEIDIIRNFCYEAFNKRNLREDVLCSARMKHFMRAAGNAQICLQ
;
A
#
# COMPACT_ATOMS: atom_id res chain seq x y z
N MET A 1 28.08 -2.08 11.78
CA MET A 1 26.79 -1.67 12.36
C MET A 1 26.00 -1.01 11.26
N GLU A 2 25.13 -1.78 10.62
CA GLU A 2 24.20 -1.25 9.64
C GLU A 2 23.08 -0.55 10.40
N HIS A 3 22.82 0.71 10.09
CA HIS A 3 21.83 1.51 10.81
C HIS A 3 20.43 0.94 10.55
N MET A 4 19.71 0.60 11.63
CA MET A 4 18.28 0.25 11.58
C MET A 4 17.53 1.39 10.87
N LYS A 5 17.17 1.18 9.60
CA LYS A 5 16.28 2.08 8.87
C LYS A 5 14.88 1.86 9.43
N LEU A 6 14.28 2.90 9.98
CA LEU A 6 12.85 2.83 10.28
C LEU A 6 12.13 2.63 8.94
N GLY A 7 11.26 1.62 8.86
CA GLY A 7 10.20 1.58 7.85
C GLY A 7 9.28 2.75 8.14
N VAL A 8 9.40 3.83 7.37
CA VAL A 8 8.57 5.03 7.55
C VAL A 8 7.60 5.11 6.38
N VAL A 9 6.34 5.37 6.71
CA VAL A 9 5.32 5.79 5.76
C VAL A 9 5.31 7.31 5.79
N VAL A 10 5.67 7.95 4.68
CA VAL A 10 5.85 9.41 4.62
C VAL A 10 4.68 10.08 3.92
N THR A 11 4.08 11.07 4.58
CA THR A 11 3.25 12.09 3.92
C THR A 11 3.98 13.43 3.94
N ALA A 12 3.69 14.31 2.98
CA ALA A 12 4.08 15.71 3.09
C ALA A 12 3.32 16.38 4.25
N GLU A 13 3.84 17.48 4.80
CA GLU A 13 3.23 18.17 5.95
C GLU A 13 1.78 18.62 5.67
N GLU A 14 1.52 19.06 4.44
CA GLU A 14 0.18 19.43 3.97
C GLU A 14 -0.66 18.24 3.46
N GLY A 15 -0.08 17.04 3.47
CA GLY A 15 -0.68 15.81 2.97
C GLY A 15 -0.33 15.51 1.51
N ASN A 16 -0.60 14.27 1.11
CA ASN A 16 -0.47 13.81 -0.26
C ASN A 16 -1.84 13.82 -0.93
N GLU A 17 -1.95 14.49 -2.07
CA GLU A 17 -3.18 14.57 -2.85
C GLU A 17 -3.03 13.93 -4.23
N GLY A 18 -4.11 13.31 -4.71
CA GLY A 18 -4.21 12.77 -6.06
C GLY A 18 -5.64 12.36 -6.42
N VAL A 19 -5.88 12.15 -7.72
CA VAL A 19 -7.14 11.63 -8.26
C VAL A 19 -7.32 10.19 -7.78
N VAL A 20 -8.51 9.85 -7.30
CA VAL A 20 -8.80 8.50 -6.82
C VAL A 20 -8.97 7.54 -7.99
N VAL A 21 -8.20 6.46 -8.01
CA VAL A 21 -8.37 5.38 -8.98
C VAL A 21 -8.68 4.09 -8.23
N TYR A 22 -9.68 3.35 -8.68
CA TYR A 22 -10.11 2.12 -8.04
C TYR A 22 -10.04 0.93 -9.00
N ALA A 23 -9.61 -0.22 -8.49
CA ALA A 23 -9.53 -1.46 -9.26
C ALA A 23 -10.11 -2.64 -8.47
N ASN A 24 -10.81 -3.52 -9.17
CA ASN A 24 -11.41 -4.73 -8.60
C ASN A 24 -10.49 -5.96 -8.71
N ASN A 25 -9.40 -5.86 -9.46
CA ASN A 25 -8.42 -6.92 -9.66
C ASN A 25 -7.01 -6.35 -9.94
N ALA A 26 -6.00 -7.21 -9.89
CA ALA A 26 -4.60 -6.82 -10.04
C ALA A 26 -4.28 -6.26 -11.44
N ASP A 27 -4.72 -6.95 -12.50
CA ASP A 27 -4.43 -6.56 -13.88
C ASP A 27 -5.00 -5.18 -14.23
N GLU A 28 -6.23 -4.90 -13.77
CA GLU A 28 -6.87 -3.59 -13.93
C GLU A 28 -6.02 -2.50 -13.28
N LEU A 29 -5.54 -2.70 -12.04
CA LEU A 29 -4.72 -1.72 -11.35
C LEU A 29 -3.38 -1.49 -12.05
N ILE A 30 -2.70 -2.56 -12.44
CA ILE A 30 -1.38 -2.51 -13.08
C ILE A 30 -1.49 -1.79 -14.43
N ASN A 31 -2.46 -2.18 -15.26
CA ASN A 31 -2.66 -1.57 -16.58
C ASN A 31 -3.05 -0.09 -16.45
N LEU A 32 -3.90 0.26 -15.48
CA LEU A 32 -4.27 1.64 -15.21
C LEU A 32 -3.03 2.48 -14.87
N ILE A 33 -2.22 2.06 -13.89
CA ILE A 33 -0.99 2.78 -13.49
C ILE A 33 -0.01 2.91 -14.67
N ALA A 34 0.11 1.85 -15.49
CA ALA A 34 1.00 1.85 -16.66
C ALA A 34 0.55 2.84 -17.75
N SER A 35 -0.77 3.06 -17.90
CA SER A 35 -1.35 3.98 -18.89
C SER A 35 -1.25 5.46 -18.54
N LEU A 36 -0.96 5.79 -17.28
CA LEU A 36 -0.88 7.17 -16.80
C LEU A 36 0.45 7.84 -17.17
N ASP A 37 0.40 9.15 -17.39
CA ASP A 37 1.57 10.00 -17.64
C ASP A 37 2.35 10.26 -16.34
N SER A 38 3.62 10.66 -16.44
CA SER A 38 4.47 10.89 -15.25
C SER A 38 3.97 12.02 -14.34
N GLU A 39 3.22 12.98 -14.91
CA GLU A 39 2.64 14.10 -14.18
C GLU A 39 1.34 13.74 -13.45
N ASP A 40 0.75 12.57 -13.77
CA ASP A 40 -0.47 12.13 -13.12
C ASP A 40 -0.19 11.78 -11.65
N ARG A 41 -1.03 12.31 -10.77
CA ARG A 41 -0.93 12.13 -9.33
C ARG A 41 -2.17 11.40 -8.86
N ILE A 42 -2.01 10.14 -8.50
CA ILE A 42 -3.15 9.26 -8.15
C ILE A 42 -3.07 8.76 -6.71
N ILE A 43 -4.24 8.50 -6.15
CA ILE A 43 -4.43 7.70 -4.94
C ILE A 43 -5.11 6.40 -5.36
N THR A 44 -4.42 5.27 -5.20
CA THR A 44 -4.96 3.96 -5.58
C THR A 44 -5.85 3.44 -4.47
N ALA A 45 -7.03 2.92 -4.80
CA ALA A 45 -7.92 2.22 -3.89
C ALA A 45 -8.20 0.81 -4.42
N PHE A 46 -8.00 -0.22 -3.62
CA PHE A 46 -8.27 -1.59 -4.03
C PHE A 46 -8.43 -2.49 -2.81
N ASP A 47 -9.00 -3.68 -3.01
CA ASP A 47 -9.20 -4.63 -1.91
C ASP A 47 -7.85 -5.16 -1.39
N ILE A 48 -7.65 -5.17 -0.07
CA ILE A 48 -6.39 -5.61 0.55
C ILE A 48 -5.97 -7.02 0.11
N PHE A 49 -6.92 -7.90 -0.21
CA PHE A 49 -6.63 -9.27 -0.67
C PHE A 49 -6.06 -9.35 -2.09
N LEU A 50 -5.98 -8.24 -2.83
CA LEU A 50 -5.29 -8.17 -4.12
C LEU A 50 -3.78 -7.91 -3.97
N LEU A 51 -3.29 -7.62 -2.76
CA LEU A 51 -1.87 -7.42 -2.52
C LEU A 51 -1.07 -8.67 -2.90
N ASN A 52 -0.09 -8.47 -3.77
CA ASN A 52 0.92 -9.44 -4.14
C ASN A 52 2.19 -8.68 -4.56
N GLU A 53 3.26 -9.41 -4.89
CA GLU A 53 4.54 -8.81 -5.28
C GLU A 53 4.42 -7.85 -6.48
N GLU A 54 3.60 -8.19 -7.47
CA GLU A 54 3.42 -7.39 -8.68
C GLU A 54 2.72 -6.06 -8.39
N ILE A 55 1.66 -6.09 -7.58
CA ILE A 55 0.96 -4.90 -7.11
C ILE A 55 1.91 -4.03 -6.29
N ILE A 56 2.65 -4.61 -5.34
CA ILE A 56 3.62 -3.86 -4.53
C ILE A 56 4.67 -3.18 -5.42
N ARG A 57 5.12 -3.83 -6.50
CA ARG A 57 6.05 -3.23 -7.46
C ARG A 57 5.48 -1.98 -8.12
N VAL A 58 4.24 -2.02 -8.61
CA VAL A 58 3.63 -0.83 -9.26
C VAL A 58 3.26 0.27 -8.26
N LEU A 59 2.93 -0.08 -7.01
CA LEU A 59 2.66 0.92 -5.96
C LEU A 59 3.90 1.74 -5.59
N LYS A 60 5.12 1.28 -5.91
CA LYS A 60 6.35 2.05 -5.69
C LYS A 60 6.51 3.22 -6.68
N ASP A 61 5.79 3.22 -7.81
CA ASP A 61 5.85 4.27 -8.83
C ASP A 61 5.49 5.66 -8.28
N ASP A 62 6.24 6.70 -8.65
CA ASP A 62 6.09 8.06 -8.11
C ASP A 62 4.75 8.75 -8.48
N LYS A 63 4.07 8.27 -9.53
CA LYS A 63 2.69 8.67 -9.88
C LYS A 63 1.70 8.31 -8.78
N VAL A 64 1.95 7.20 -8.08
CA VAL A 64 1.16 6.78 -6.92
C VAL A 64 1.56 7.63 -5.73
N ARG A 65 0.69 8.57 -5.36
CA ARG A 65 0.89 9.51 -4.25
C ARG A 65 0.40 8.96 -2.91
N GLY A 66 -0.37 7.89 -2.90
CA GLY A 66 -0.87 7.23 -1.71
C GLY A 66 -1.74 6.01 -2.06
N VAL A 67 -1.98 5.16 -1.06
CA VAL A 67 -2.65 3.87 -1.22
C VAL A 67 -3.74 3.71 -0.16
N LEU A 68 -4.95 3.35 -0.59
CA LEU A 68 -6.09 2.99 0.23
C LEU A 68 -6.34 1.48 0.07
N LEU A 69 -6.02 0.72 1.11
CA LEU A 69 -6.30 -0.72 1.20
C LEU A 69 -7.69 -0.89 1.78
N LEU A 70 -8.63 -1.35 0.97
CA LEU A 70 -10.02 -1.51 1.36
C LEU A 70 -10.20 -2.91 1.94
N ARG A 71 -10.62 -2.99 3.21
CA ARG A 71 -10.94 -4.26 3.86
C ARG A 71 -12.43 -4.33 4.10
N ASN A 72 -13.15 -4.95 3.17
CA ASN A 72 -14.58 -5.17 3.33
C ASN A 72 -14.83 -6.60 3.82
N GLU A 73 -15.04 -6.77 5.12
CA GLU A 73 -15.35 -8.06 5.75
C GLU A 73 -16.62 -8.72 5.19
N SER A 74 -17.58 -7.94 4.65
CA SER A 74 -18.82 -8.47 4.09
C SER A 74 -18.65 -9.15 2.72
N SER A 75 -17.56 -8.88 2.01
CA SER A 75 -17.23 -9.49 0.71
C SER A 75 -16.27 -10.67 0.81
N ILE A 76 -15.86 -11.04 2.03
CA ILE A 76 -15.01 -12.18 2.29
C ILE A 76 -15.91 -13.42 2.37
N SER A 77 -16.04 -14.16 1.27
CA SER A 77 -16.44 -15.57 1.40
C SER A 77 -15.31 -16.30 2.13
N ASP A 78 -15.65 -17.22 3.03
CA ASP A 78 -14.69 -17.98 3.84
C ASP A 78 -13.58 -18.67 3.01
N MET A 79 -13.84 -18.90 1.71
CA MET A 79 -12.90 -19.47 0.75
C MET A 79 -11.71 -18.55 0.38
N LYS A 80 -11.90 -17.22 0.31
CA LYS A 80 -10.79 -16.28 0.00
C LYS A 80 -9.81 -16.11 1.15
N ARG A 81 -10.23 -16.35 2.39
CA ARG A 81 -9.39 -16.33 3.59
C ARG A 81 -8.40 -17.50 3.65
N LEU A 82 -8.69 -18.60 2.96
CA LEU A 82 -7.97 -19.86 3.14
C LEU A 82 -6.76 -20.05 2.21
N ASP A 83 -6.66 -19.33 1.09
CA ASP A 83 -5.72 -19.70 0.00
C ASP A 83 -4.53 -18.75 -0.19
N VAL A 84 -4.48 -17.63 0.55
CA VAL A 84 -3.34 -16.70 0.48
C VAL A 84 -2.93 -16.34 1.91
N GLY A 85 -1.80 -16.89 2.37
CA GLY A 85 -1.19 -16.44 3.61
C GLY A 85 -0.84 -14.96 3.49
N PHE A 86 -1.38 -14.12 4.38
CA PHE A 86 -1.01 -12.71 4.47
C PHE A 86 -0.22 -12.47 5.75
N SER A 87 1.07 -12.23 5.59
CA SER A 87 1.98 -11.78 6.64
C SER A 87 2.80 -10.62 6.10
N GLU A 88 2.78 -9.50 6.83
CA GLU A 88 3.58 -8.33 6.50
C GLU A 88 5.06 -8.51 6.84
N ASP A 89 5.41 -9.55 7.61
CA ASP A 89 6.77 -9.85 8.05
C ASP A 89 7.57 -10.60 6.96
N ALA A 90 8.89 -10.65 7.14
CA ALA A 90 9.79 -11.36 6.22
C ALA A 90 9.59 -12.87 6.32
N ILE A 91 10.10 -13.62 5.33
CA ILE A 91 10.13 -15.09 5.38
C ILE A 91 10.96 -15.59 6.58
N CYS A 92 11.94 -14.79 6.99
CA CYS A 92 12.91 -15.08 8.03
C CYS A 92 12.91 -13.98 9.10
N PRO A 93 11.93 -13.96 10.01
CA PRO A 93 11.86 -12.94 11.05
C PRO A 93 13.13 -12.92 11.91
N ASN A 94 13.66 -11.73 12.18
CA ASN A 94 14.84 -11.51 13.03
C ASN A 94 16.13 -12.23 12.58
N GLU A 95 16.29 -12.58 11.30
CA GLU A 95 17.49 -13.28 10.78
C GLU A 95 18.82 -12.63 11.24
N GLN A 96 18.91 -11.30 11.17
CA GLN A 96 20.09 -10.53 11.59
C GLN A 96 20.44 -10.61 13.08
N PHE A 97 19.52 -11.10 13.91
CA PHE A 97 19.68 -11.31 15.35
C PHE A 97 19.75 -12.78 15.73
N ASP A 98 19.68 -13.68 14.74
CA ASP A 98 19.83 -15.11 14.97
C ASP A 98 21.29 -15.46 15.31
N ILE A 99 21.48 -16.52 16.09
CA ILE A 99 22.81 -16.98 16.51
C ILE A 99 23.63 -17.44 15.30
N SER A 100 22.98 -18.04 14.29
CA SER A 100 23.65 -18.49 13.06
C SER A 100 23.89 -17.35 12.07
N GLY A 101 23.15 -16.23 12.21
CA GLY A 101 23.12 -15.15 11.24
C GLY A 101 22.61 -15.56 9.85
N LYS A 102 21.89 -16.69 9.77
CA LYS A 102 21.35 -17.24 8.52
C LYS A 102 19.89 -17.64 8.71
N CYS A 103 19.11 -17.50 7.65
CA CYS A 103 17.78 -18.09 7.59
C CYS A 103 17.84 -19.59 7.29
N GLU A 104 18.25 -20.39 8.28
CA GLU A 104 18.20 -21.85 8.16
C GLU A 104 16.75 -22.37 8.13
N ASN A 105 15.86 -21.72 8.89
CA ASN A 105 14.45 -22.08 8.97
C ASN A 105 13.60 -20.92 8.43
N ARG A 106 12.95 -21.15 7.29
CA ARG A 106 12.05 -20.19 6.64
C ARG A 106 10.67 -20.21 7.28
N TRP A 107 10.60 -19.82 8.54
CA TRP A 107 9.41 -19.93 9.41
C TRP A 107 8.13 -19.33 8.83
N ASN A 108 8.24 -18.30 7.99
CA ASN A 108 7.12 -17.58 7.40
C ASN A 108 7.07 -17.72 5.87
N GLU A 109 7.64 -18.78 5.29
CA GLU A 109 7.70 -18.97 3.83
C GLU A 109 6.34 -18.93 3.14
N HIS A 110 5.33 -19.55 3.74
CA HIS A 110 3.98 -19.63 3.18
C HIS A 110 3.07 -18.48 3.61
N GLY A 111 3.52 -17.64 4.56
CA GLY A 111 2.74 -16.51 5.05
C GLY A 111 3.23 -15.17 4.50
N ALA A 112 4.52 -15.02 4.25
CA ALA A 112 5.11 -13.73 3.89
C ALA A 112 4.60 -13.23 2.54
N LEU A 113 4.11 -11.98 2.51
CA LEU A 113 3.74 -11.30 1.27
C LEU A 113 4.96 -11.03 0.38
N LEU A 114 6.11 -10.79 1.00
CA LEU A 114 7.41 -10.60 0.35
C LEU A 114 8.51 -11.32 1.12
N PRO A 115 9.55 -11.83 0.44
CA PRO A 115 10.72 -12.41 1.10
C PRO A 115 11.32 -11.54 2.20
N GLU A 116 11.50 -10.26 1.90
CA GLU A 116 12.07 -9.24 2.79
C GLU A 116 11.07 -8.62 3.77
N GLY A 117 9.78 -8.95 3.67
CA GLY A 117 8.69 -8.42 4.48
C GLY A 117 8.17 -7.05 4.04
N PHE A 118 6.85 -6.96 3.82
CA PHE A 118 6.14 -5.75 3.42
C PHE A 118 6.32 -4.58 4.41
N ARG A 119 6.30 -4.87 5.71
CA ARG A 119 6.44 -3.87 6.78
C ARG A 119 7.79 -3.17 6.81
N PHE A 120 8.82 -3.77 6.19
CA PHE A 120 10.18 -3.25 6.20
C PHE A 120 10.48 -2.36 4.98
N ILE A 121 9.53 -2.22 4.06
CA ILE A 121 9.64 -1.27 2.95
C ILE A 121 9.55 0.17 3.51
N ASN A 122 10.49 1.02 3.10
CA ASN A 122 10.40 2.46 3.32
C ASN A 122 9.48 3.10 2.27
N TRP A 123 8.22 3.31 2.64
CA TRP A 123 7.20 3.88 1.78
C TRP A 123 7.28 5.41 1.74
N LYS A 124 7.66 5.98 0.59
CA LYS A 124 7.69 7.44 0.37
C LYS A 124 6.30 8.06 0.16
N LYS A 125 5.24 7.36 0.55
CA LYS A 125 3.83 7.70 0.37
C LYS A 125 2.99 7.06 1.46
N PRO A 126 1.84 7.64 1.83
CA PRO A 126 0.91 7.04 2.78
C PRO A 126 0.26 5.77 2.26
N ILE A 127 0.08 4.81 3.15
CA ILE A 127 -0.77 3.64 2.96
C ILE A 127 -1.75 3.61 4.14
N PHE A 128 -3.06 3.67 3.87
CA PHE A 128 -4.10 3.54 4.90
C PHE A 128 -4.97 2.32 4.63
N VAL A 129 -5.36 1.64 5.70
CA VAL A 129 -6.38 0.59 5.66
C VAL A 129 -7.72 1.22 6.01
N ILE A 130 -8.72 1.02 5.17
CA ILE A 130 -10.09 1.48 5.38
C ILE A 130 -10.96 0.26 5.63
N GLU A 131 -11.53 0.16 6.84
CA GLU A 131 -12.37 -0.97 7.27
C GLU A 131 -13.85 -0.59 7.36
N ASN A 132 -14.15 0.71 7.44
CA ASN A 132 -15.52 1.18 7.55
C ASN A 132 -16.24 1.02 6.20
N CYS A 133 -17.32 0.23 6.18
CA CYS A 133 -18.08 -0.05 4.95
C CYS A 133 -18.66 1.22 4.30
N THR A 134 -19.08 2.21 5.09
CA THR A 134 -19.60 3.49 4.57
C THR A 134 -18.48 4.30 3.92
N GLU A 135 -17.28 4.34 4.49
CA GLU A 135 -16.13 5.00 3.88
C GLU A 135 -15.69 4.31 2.58
N ILE A 136 -15.70 2.98 2.57
CA ILE A 136 -15.44 2.17 1.36
C ILE A 136 -16.47 2.50 0.27
N ASP A 137 -17.75 2.63 0.63
CA ASP A 137 -18.83 2.98 -0.30
C ASP A 137 -18.66 4.40 -0.87
N ILE A 138 -18.24 5.36 -0.03
CA ILE A 138 -17.89 6.72 -0.46
C ILE A 138 -16.76 6.70 -1.50
N ILE A 139 -15.68 5.97 -1.23
CA ILE A 139 -14.52 5.88 -2.13
C ILE A 139 -14.93 5.24 -3.46
N ARG A 140 -15.65 4.12 -3.41
CA ARG A 140 -16.00 3.35 -4.61
C ARG A 140 -17.11 4.03 -5.42
N ASN A 141 -18.27 4.25 -4.81
CA ASN A 141 -19.48 4.58 -5.54
C ASN A 141 -19.67 6.09 -5.69
N PHE A 142 -19.42 6.87 -4.64
CA PHE A 142 -19.67 8.31 -4.65
C PHE A 142 -18.50 9.16 -5.15
N CYS A 143 -17.31 8.56 -5.25
CA CYS A 143 -16.10 9.22 -5.73
C CYS A 143 -15.64 8.62 -7.08
N TYR A 144 -15.16 7.37 -7.09
CA TYR A 144 -14.60 6.79 -8.30
C TYR A 144 -15.64 6.54 -9.40
N GLU A 145 -16.71 5.79 -9.11
CA GLU A 145 -17.73 5.44 -10.10
C GLU A 145 -18.46 6.68 -10.64
N ALA A 146 -18.73 7.66 -9.76
CA ALA A 146 -19.44 8.87 -10.12
C ALA A 146 -18.62 9.84 -10.99
N PHE A 147 -17.31 9.97 -10.73
CA PHE A 147 -16.49 11.03 -11.34
C PHE A 147 -15.29 10.53 -12.17
N ASN A 148 -14.68 9.40 -11.82
CA ASN A 148 -13.35 9.05 -12.35
C ASN A 148 -13.35 7.82 -13.26
N LYS A 149 -14.37 6.95 -13.20
CA LYS A 149 -14.41 5.69 -13.97
C LYS A 149 -14.44 5.87 -15.48
N ARG A 150 -15.12 6.91 -15.97
CA ARG A 150 -15.32 7.11 -17.41
C ARG A 150 -14.07 7.59 -18.10
N ASN A 151 -13.45 8.63 -17.54
CA ASN A 151 -12.26 9.25 -18.10
C ASN A 151 -11.55 10.08 -17.02
N LEU A 152 -10.28 9.76 -16.76
CA LEU A 152 -9.43 10.46 -15.79
C LEU A 152 -8.92 11.83 -16.27
N ARG A 153 -9.37 12.29 -17.45
CA ARG A 153 -9.02 13.59 -18.06
C ARG A 153 -10.21 14.55 -18.18
N GLU A 154 -11.32 14.27 -17.48
CA GLU A 154 -12.44 15.20 -17.41
C GLU A 154 -12.13 16.42 -16.52
N ASP A 155 -12.92 17.49 -16.67
CA ASP A 155 -12.72 18.76 -15.94
C ASP A 155 -13.06 18.64 -14.43
N VAL A 156 -13.90 17.66 -14.06
CA VAL A 156 -14.36 17.45 -12.69
C VAL A 156 -14.05 16.02 -12.27
N LEU A 157 -13.03 15.87 -11.44
CA LEU A 157 -12.58 14.58 -10.90
C LEU A 157 -12.72 14.57 -9.38
N CYS A 158 -12.93 13.39 -8.82
CA CYS A 158 -12.81 13.16 -7.39
C CYS A 158 -11.36 12.91 -6.98
N SER A 159 -10.87 13.65 -5.99
CA SER A 159 -9.53 13.48 -5.41
C SER A 159 -9.60 13.11 -3.93
N ALA A 160 -8.51 12.52 -3.43
CA ALA A 160 -8.32 12.27 -2.01
C ALA A 160 -7.05 12.96 -1.53
N ARG A 161 -7.10 13.48 -0.30
CA ARG A 161 -5.92 14.01 0.41
C ARG A 161 -5.66 13.17 1.65
N MET A 162 -4.48 12.56 1.71
CA MET A 162 -4.04 11.71 2.81
C MET A 162 -3.03 12.47 3.69
N LYS A 163 -3.33 12.64 4.98
CA LYS A 163 -2.49 13.40 5.91
C LYS A 163 -2.11 12.55 7.13
N HIS A 164 -0.82 12.27 7.27
CA HIS A 164 -0.24 11.63 8.46
C HIS A 164 1.27 11.93 8.50
N PHE A 165 1.63 13.16 8.85
CA PHE A 165 3.02 13.62 8.76
C PHE A 165 3.85 13.04 9.91
N MET A 166 4.89 12.29 9.57
CA MET A 166 5.82 11.69 10.52
C MET A 166 6.98 12.66 10.78
N ARG A 167 7.10 13.16 12.02
CA ARG A 167 8.21 14.04 12.41
C ARG A 167 9.56 13.33 12.53
N ALA A 168 9.52 12.03 12.81
CA ALA A 168 10.71 11.18 12.87
C ALA A 168 11.13 10.78 11.45
N ALA A 169 12.37 11.07 11.07
CA ALA A 169 12.92 10.75 9.75
C ALA A 169 14.41 10.38 9.84
N GLY A 170 14.89 9.61 8.87
CA GLY A 170 16.28 9.14 8.83
C GLY A 170 16.46 7.83 9.60
N ASN A 171 17.10 7.89 10.77
CA ASN A 171 17.37 6.72 11.60
C ASN A 171 17.15 7.03 13.09
N ALA A 172 17.10 5.99 13.93
CA ALA A 172 16.84 6.14 15.35
C ALA A 172 17.83 7.09 16.07
N GLN A 173 19.10 7.11 15.64
CA GLN A 173 20.11 8.00 16.21
C GLN A 173 19.79 9.47 15.92
N ILE A 174 19.35 9.80 14.69
CA ILE A 174 18.95 11.16 14.31
C ILE A 174 17.65 11.55 15.03
N CYS A 175 16.67 10.65 15.12
CA CYS A 175 15.36 10.97 15.72
C CYS A 175 15.39 11.22 17.23
N LEU A 176 16.41 10.73 17.94
CA LEU A 176 16.55 10.88 19.40
C LEU A 176 17.39 12.09 19.83
N GLN A 177 17.98 12.81 18.87
CA GLN A 177 18.75 14.04 19.11
C GLN A 177 17.82 15.26 19.17
#